data_AF-A0A7N2LHF8-F1
#
_entry.id   AF-A0A7N2LHF8-F1
#
_cell.length_a   1.000
_cell.length_b   1.000
_cell.length_c   1.000
_cell.angle_alpha   90.00
_cell.angle_beta   90.00
_cell.angle_gamma   90.00
#
_symmetry.space_group_name_H-M   'P 1'
#
loop_
_entity.id
_entity.type
_entity.pdbx_description
1 polymer ?
#
loop_
_entity_poly.entity_id
_entity_poly.type
_entity_poly.pdbx_seq_one_letter_code
_entity_poly.pdbx_strand_id
1 'polypeptide(L)'
;MIVQAFSNFWDNASTLAGEVEQPRKTFPKALFSAGLLTCLAYLIPLLAAIGALTLDQEDWVDGYFVDAAEIIVGKWLKVWIEIVAYMSFVDIISSVNFLYSLGMLFEFASFLWLRRKLPTVKRPFIVPMGLPWLGIMCLIPSGFLLYVMAMATKTVYLVAALLTLVGIAWYFLMHFCKSKMWLEFNNVGEKLEDQDLE
;
A
#
# COMPACT_ATOMS: atom_id res chain seq x y z
N MET A 1 1.00 -7.65 17.30
CA MET A 1 0.54 -7.08 16.01
C MET A 1 0.69 -5.55 15.96
N ILE A 2 0.06 -4.79 16.88
CA ILE A 2 0.07 -3.31 16.88
C ILE A 2 1.48 -2.71 16.94
N VAL A 3 2.34 -3.22 17.83
CA VAL A 3 3.71 -2.69 18.00
C VAL A 3 4.58 -2.90 16.75
N GLN A 4 4.43 -4.03 16.05
CA GLN A 4 5.19 -4.30 14.83
C GLN A 4 4.73 -3.46 13.64
N ALA A 5 3.41 -3.30 13.46
CA ALA A 5 2.87 -2.43 12.42
C ALA A 5 3.28 -0.96 12.65
N PHE A 6 3.27 -0.51 13.91
CA PHE A 6 3.71 0.82 14.30
C PHE A 6 5.22 1.01 14.11
N SER A 7 6.04 0.01 14.46
CA SER A 7 7.50 0.03 14.24
C SER A 7 7.83 0.13 12.76
N ASN A 8 7.26 -0.74 11.92
CA ASN A 8 7.48 -0.73 10.48
C ASN A 8 7.01 0.60 9.83
N PHE A 9 5.90 1.16 10.32
CA PHE A 9 5.44 2.48 9.89
C PHE A 9 6.47 3.57 10.21
N TRP A 10 7.02 3.57 11.42
CA TRP A 10 8.03 4.52 11.84
C TRP A 10 9.33 4.38 11.03
N ASP A 11 9.77 3.16 10.78
CA ASP A 11 10.97 2.87 9.99
C ASP A 11 10.82 3.37 8.54
N ASN A 12 9.67 3.12 7.91
CA ASN A 12 9.37 3.63 6.56
C ASN A 12 9.23 5.17 6.53
N ALA A 13 8.52 5.75 7.50
CA ALA A 13 8.36 7.20 7.59
C ALA A 13 9.72 7.91 7.80
N SER A 14 10.60 7.33 8.61
CA SER A 14 11.95 7.87 8.85
C SER A 14 12.80 7.93 7.57
N THR A 15 12.60 6.97 6.66
CA THR A 15 13.30 6.90 5.38
C THR A 15 12.82 7.99 4.42
N LEU A 16 11.54 8.36 4.48
CA LEU A 16 10.93 9.42 3.67
C LEU A 16 11.09 10.82 4.27
N ALA A 17 11.56 10.95 5.51
CA ALA A 17 11.69 12.24 6.21
C ALA A 17 12.57 13.25 5.47
N GLY A 18 13.51 12.79 4.63
CA GLY A 18 14.38 13.63 3.81
C GLY A 18 13.74 14.18 2.53
N GLU A 19 12.62 13.60 2.08
CA GLU A 19 11.90 14.00 0.86
C GLU A 19 10.72 14.94 1.16
N VAL A 20 10.38 15.12 2.44
CA VAL A 20 9.26 15.97 2.87
C VAL A 20 9.74 17.41 3.06
N GLU A 21 9.06 18.37 2.44
CA GLU A 21 9.32 19.79 2.67
C GLU A 21 9.05 20.19 4.14
N GLN A 22 10.05 20.79 4.78
CA GLN A 22 10.02 21.23 6.19
C GLN A 22 9.68 20.10 7.20
N PRO A 23 10.55 19.08 7.34
CA PRO A 23 10.26 17.89 8.16
C PRO A 23 9.95 18.24 9.63
N ARG A 24 10.56 19.30 10.16
CA ARG A 24 10.33 19.74 11.55
C ARG A 24 8.86 20.07 11.87
N LYS A 25 8.04 20.47 10.88
CA LYS A 25 6.63 20.82 11.08
C LYS A 25 5.67 19.77 10.52
N THR A 26 6.01 19.19 9.38
CA THR A 26 5.13 18.25 8.66
C THR A 26 5.14 16.87 9.32
N PHE A 27 6.31 16.42 9.76
CA PHE A 27 6.50 15.10 10.36
C PHE A 27 5.67 14.88 11.64
N PRO A 28 5.68 15.77 12.65
CA PRO A 28 4.85 15.57 13.85
C PRO A 28 3.34 15.61 13.56
N LYS A 29 2.90 16.40 12.57
CA LYS A 29 1.48 16.43 12.16
C LYS A 29 1.06 15.13 11.47
N ALA A 30 1.86 14.66 10.52
CA ALA A 30 1.63 13.40 9.81
C ALA A 30 1.60 12.22 10.80
N LEU A 31 2.50 12.24 11.79
CA LEU A 31 2.53 11.24 12.83
C LEU A 31 1.28 11.25 13.71
N PHE A 32 0.86 12.43 14.14
CA PHE A 32 -0.36 12.57 14.94
C PHE A 32 -1.60 12.13 14.15
N SER A 33 -1.70 12.49 12.87
CA SER A 33 -2.80 12.04 12.01
C SER A 33 -2.79 10.52 11.78
N ALA A 34 -1.62 9.92 11.55
CA ALA A 34 -1.50 8.47 11.37
C ALA A 34 -1.85 7.71 12.65
N GLY A 35 -1.41 8.21 13.81
CA GLY A 35 -1.78 7.68 15.12
C GLY A 35 -3.28 7.75 15.35
N LEU A 36 -3.89 8.92 15.10
CA LEU A 36 -5.33 9.11 15.24
C LEU A 36 -6.13 8.18 14.31
N LEU A 37 -5.72 8.09 13.05
CA LEU A 37 -6.35 7.20 12.08
C LEU A 37 -6.26 5.74 12.52
N THR A 38 -5.10 5.32 13.06
CA THR A 38 -4.92 3.97 13.58
C THR A 38 -5.87 3.71 14.74
N CYS A 39 -5.95 4.63 15.71
CA CYS A 39 -6.90 4.53 16.82
C CYS A 39 -8.35 4.41 16.31
N LEU A 40 -8.76 5.24 15.36
CA LEU A 40 -10.10 5.17 14.78
C LEU A 40 -10.36 3.86 14.03
N ALA A 41 -9.38 3.37 13.26
CA ALA A 41 -9.49 2.13 12.51
C ALA A 41 -9.69 0.90 13.41
N TYR A 42 -9.21 0.93 14.65
CA TYR A 42 -9.48 -0.12 15.65
C TYR A 42 -10.73 0.16 16.48
N LEU A 43 -10.99 1.42 16.83
CA LEU A 43 -12.15 1.81 17.64
C LEU A 43 -13.46 1.62 16.89
N ILE A 44 -13.53 1.93 15.60
CA ILE A 44 -14.77 1.84 14.82
C ILE A 44 -15.27 0.38 14.74
N PRO A 45 -14.47 -0.62 14.33
CA PRO A 45 -14.91 -2.01 14.32
C PRO A 45 -15.24 -2.53 15.72
N LEU A 46 -14.49 -2.13 16.74
CA LEU A 46 -14.74 -2.53 18.12
C LEU A 46 -16.08 -1.97 18.64
N LEU A 47 -16.33 -0.69 18.42
CA LEU A 47 -17.59 -0.03 18.79
C LEU A 47 -18.77 -0.58 17.99
N ALA A 48 -18.56 -0.89 16.71
CA ALA A 48 -19.58 -1.52 15.88
C ALA A 48 -19.91 -2.93 16.39
N ALA A 49 -18.91 -3.74 16.76
CA ALA A 49 -19.11 -5.08 17.31
C ALA A 49 -19.84 -5.05 18.67
N ILE A 50 -19.42 -4.16 19.58
CA ILE A 50 -20.04 -4.02 20.91
C ILE A 50 -21.43 -3.38 20.83
N GLY A 51 -21.65 -2.47 19.88
CA GLY A 51 -22.91 -1.73 19.74
C GLY A 51 -24.00 -2.47 18.97
N ALA A 52 -23.63 -3.39 18.07
CA ALA A 52 -24.59 -4.12 17.23
C ALA A 52 -25.07 -5.45 17.83
N LEU A 53 -24.36 -6.00 18.82
CA LEU A 53 -24.60 -7.36 19.34
C LEU A 53 -24.89 -7.32 20.85
N THR A 54 -25.75 -8.21 21.32
CA THR A 54 -25.96 -8.41 22.77
C THR A 54 -24.68 -8.99 23.37
N LEU A 55 -24.22 -8.40 24.48
CA LEU A 55 -22.97 -8.75 25.13
C LEU A 55 -23.12 -10.05 25.95
N ASP A 56 -23.43 -11.16 25.29
CA ASP A 56 -23.36 -12.47 25.90
C ASP A 56 -21.92 -12.97 25.79
N GLN A 57 -21.20 -12.96 26.92
CA GLN A 57 -19.76 -13.25 26.98
C GLN A 57 -19.42 -14.70 26.60
N GLU A 58 -20.41 -15.60 26.56
CA GLU A 58 -20.25 -16.99 26.13
C GLU A 58 -20.01 -17.13 24.62
N ASP A 59 -20.47 -16.17 23.81
CA ASP A 59 -20.34 -16.21 22.35
C ASP A 59 -19.01 -15.62 21.84
N TRP A 60 -18.18 -15.04 22.72
CA TRP A 60 -16.87 -14.46 22.38
C TRP A 60 -15.78 -15.53 22.19
N VAL A 61 -16.07 -16.49 21.30
CA VAL A 61 -15.18 -17.58 20.90
C VAL A 61 -14.52 -17.30 19.54
N ASP A 62 -13.56 -18.15 19.16
CA ASP A 62 -12.86 -18.04 17.88
C ASP A 62 -13.85 -18.00 16.71
N GLY A 63 -13.79 -16.94 15.91
CA GLY A 63 -14.70 -16.69 14.78
C GLY A 63 -15.83 -15.69 15.05
N TYR A 64 -16.08 -15.29 16.30
CA TYR A 64 -17.17 -14.34 16.62
C TYR A 64 -17.05 -13.01 15.87
N PHE A 65 -15.83 -12.51 15.66
CA PHE A 65 -15.60 -11.30 14.86
C PHE A 65 -15.95 -11.47 13.38
N VAL A 66 -15.86 -12.68 12.84
CA VAL A 66 -16.26 -13.01 11.46
C VAL A 66 -17.77 -12.95 11.32
N ASP A 67 -18.51 -13.49 12.30
CA ASP A 67 -19.96 -13.45 12.32
C ASP A 67 -20.49 -12.04 12.62
N ALA A 68 -19.83 -11.31 13.54
CA ALA A 68 -20.11 -9.89 13.77
C ALA A 68 -19.90 -9.06 12.49
N ALA A 69 -18.84 -9.31 11.73
CA ALA A 69 -18.58 -8.66 10.46
C ALA A 69 -19.66 -9.00 9.41
N GLU A 70 -20.18 -10.24 9.38
CA GLU A 70 -21.33 -10.62 8.54
C GLU A 70 -22.57 -9.78 8.88
N ILE A 71 -22.88 -9.64 10.17
CA ILE A 71 -24.08 -8.93 10.64
C ILE A 71 -23.97 -7.42 10.35
N ILE A 72 -22.80 -6.83 10.57
CA ILE A 72 -22.60 -5.37 10.46
C ILE A 72 -22.41 -4.93 9.00
N VAL A 73 -21.61 -5.67 8.21
CA VAL A 73 -21.17 -5.25 6.86
C VAL A 73 -21.71 -6.13 5.75
N GLY A 74 -22.06 -7.38 6.07
CA GLY A 74 -22.65 -8.34 5.14
C GLY A 74 -21.75 -9.53 4.83
N LYS A 75 -22.36 -10.55 4.22
CA LYS A 75 -21.76 -11.86 3.89
C LYS A 75 -20.45 -11.78 3.09
N TRP A 76 -20.33 -10.77 2.23
CA TRP A 76 -19.12 -10.61 1.41
C TRP A 76 -17.89 -10.40 2.30
N LEU A 77 -17.98 -9.59 3.37
CA LEU A 77 -16.85 -9.31 4.26
C LEU A 77 -16.45 -10.56 5.05
N LYS A 78 -17.42 -11.37 5.50
CA LYS A 78 -17.15 -12.66 6.14
C LYS A 78 -16.32 -13.57 5.26
N VAL A 79 -16.74 -13.76 4.01
CA VAL A 79 -16.00 -14.60 3.04
C VAL A 79 -14.56 -14.11 2.88
N TRP A 80 -14.34 -12.79 2.84
CA TRP A 80 -12.98 -12.24 2.79
C TRP A 80 -12.17 -12.55 4.05
N ILE A 81 -12.73 -12.34 5.24
CA ILE A 81 -12.02 -12.60 6.50
C ILE A 81 -11.71 -14.09 6.65
N GLU A 82 -12.63 -14.99 6.29
CA GLU A 82 -12.40 -16.45 6.31
C GLU A 82 -11.30 -16.89 5.34
N ILE A 83 -11.28 -16.36 4.12
CA ILE A 83 -10.23 -16.66 3.13
C ILE A 83 -8.85 -16.22 3.66
N VAL A 84 -8.78 -15.03 4.26
CA VAL A 84 -7.52 -14.51 4.83
C VAL A 84 -7.13 -15.28 6.09
N ALA A 85 -8.08 -15.65 6.94
CA ALA A 85 -7.84 -16.42 8.17
C ALA A 85 -7.35 -17.85 7.90
N TYR A 86 -7.66 -18.41 6.72
CA TYR A 86 -7.12 -19.70 6.30
C TYR A 86 -5.62 -19.66 5.98
N MET A 87 -5.06 -18.48 5.68
CA MET A 87 -3.63 -18.32 5.44
C MET A 87 -2.86 -18.21 6.76
N SER A 88 -1.72 -18.89 6.83
CA SER A 88 -0.80 -18.73 7.96
C SER A 88 -0.24 -17.31 8.01
N PHE A 89 -0.02 -16.80 9.21
CA PHE A 89 0.60 -15.49 9.44
C PHE A 89 1.93 -15.33 8.66
N VAL A 90 2.73 -16.39 8.56
CA VAL A 90 3.99 -16.38 7.81
C VAL A 90 3.76 -16.18 6.31
N ASP A 91 2.75 -16.86 5.75
CA ASP A 91 2.38 -16.72 4.34
C ASP A 91 1.86 -15.32 4.04
N ILE A 92 1.08 -14.72 4.95
CA ILE A 92 0.56 -13.35 4.80
C ILE A 92 1.72 -12.35 4.76
N ILE A 93 2.61 -12.38 5.74
CA ILE A 93 3.76 -11.45 5.80
C ILE A 93 4.69 -11.65 4.61
N SER A 94 4.96 -12.90 4.22
CA SER A 94 5.77 -13.21 3.05
C SER A 94 5.13 -12.71 1.75
N SER A 95 3.81 -12.81 1.62
CA SER A 95 3.07 -12.29 0.45
C SER A 95 3.16 -10.78 0.31
N VAL A 96 3.01 -10.05 1.40
CA VAL A 96 3.14 -8.58 1.39
C VAL A 96 4.58 -8.17 1.05
N ASN A 97 5.58 -8.82 1.64
CA ASN A 97 6.98 -8.54 1.36
C ASN A 97 7.36 -8.86 -0.10
N PHE A 98 6.80 -9.92 -0.65
CA PHE A 98 6.97 -10.27 -2.06
C PHE A 98 6.39 -9.18 -2.99
N LEU A 99 5.17 -8.73 -2.72
CA LEU A 99 4.52 -7.65 -3.50
C LEU A 99 5.28 -6.34 -3.38
N TYR A 100 5.77 -6.00 -2.19
CA TYR A 100 6.61 -4.82 -1.98
C TYR A 100 7.90 -4.90 -2.82
N SER A 101 8.59 -6.05 -2.77
CA SER A 101 9.83 -6.27 -3.54
C SER A 101 9.58 -6.19 -5.04
N LEU A 102 8.45 -6.72 -5.51
CA LEU A 102 8.00 -6.63 -6.90
C LEU A 102 7.68 -5.19 -7.31
N GLY A 103 7.05 -4.40 -6.44
CA GLY A 103 6.82 -2.97 -6.65
C GLY A 103 8.12 -2.19 -6.80
N MET A 104 9.09 -2.41 -5.91
CA MET A 104 10.41 -1.78 -5.98
C MET A 104 11.16 -2.11 -7.29
N LEU A 105 11.05 -3.36 -7.78
CA LEU A 105 11.62 -3.74 -9.09
C LEU A 105 10.97 -2.95 -10.24
N PHE A 106 9.65 -2.76 -10.19
CA PHE A 106 8.96 -1.92 -11.18
C PHE A 106 9.35 -0.45 -11.09
N GLU A 107 9.60 0.08 -9.89
CA GLU A 107 10.13 1.43 -9.71
C GLU A 107 11.50 1.57 -10.36
N PHE A 108 12.44 0.66 -10.10
CA PHE A 108 13.76 0.67 -10.77
C PHE A 108 13.64 0.53 -12.29
N ALA A 109 12.76 -0.35 -12.78
CA ALA A 109 12.51 -0.52 -14.20
C ALA A 109 11.93 0.76 -14.82
N SER A 110 10.96 1.39 -14.16
CA SER A 110 10.36 2.66 -14.59
C SER A 110 11.40 3.77 -14.62
N PHE A 111 12.25 3.89 -13.60
CA PHE A 111 13.30 4.90 -13.52
C PHE A 111 14.33 4.74 -14.64
N LEU A 112 14.77 3.51 -14.90
CA LEU A 112 15.66 3.19 -16.03
C LEU A 112 14.98 3.48 -17.38
N TRP A 113 13.68 3.19 -17.50
CA TRP A 113 12.88 3.47 -18.70
C TRP A 113 12.73 4.98 -18.94
N LEU A 114 12.33 5.74 -17.92
CA LEU A 114 12.17 7.20 -17.94
C LEU A 114 13.49 7.89 -18.31
N ARG A 115 14.63 7.41 -17.81
CA ARG A 115 15.95 7.92 -18.19
C ARG A 115 16.34 7.65 -19.63
N ARG A 116 15.93 6.50 -20.19
CA ARG A 116 16.13 6.22 -21.63
C ARG A 116 15.23 7.07 -22.51
N LYS A 117 13.97 7.28 -22.12
CA LYS A 117 12.96 7.96 -22.95
C LYS A 117 13.03 9.50 -22.89
N LEU A 118 13.43 10.07 -21.74
CA LEU A 118 13.48 11.52 -21.52
C LEU A 118 14.86 11.97 -20.99
N PRO A 119 15.95 11.85 -21.79
CA PRO A 119 17.30 12.20 -21.34
C PRO A 119 17.50 13.71 -21.13
N THR A 120 16.75 14.57 -21.83
CA THR A 120 16.97 16.03 -21.93
C THR A 120 16.08 16.89 -21.04
N VAL A 121 15.19 16.31 -20.22
CA VAL A 121 14.36 17.07 -19.27
C VAL A 121 15.23 17.66 -18.17
N LYS A 122 15.08 18.96 -17.87
CA LYS A 122 15.75 19.65 -16.73
C LYS A 122 15.31 18.98 -15.43
N ARG A 123 16.24 18.35 -14.70
CA ARG A 123 15.94 17.60 -13.46
C ARG A 123 16.39 18.42 -12.24
N PRO A 124 15.52 18.67 -11.25
CA PRO A 124 15.88 19.36 -10.00
C PRO A 124 16.93 18.59 -9.16
N PHE A 125 16.86 17.25 -9.16
CA PHE A 125 17.84 16.36 -8.56
C PHE A 125 18.68 15.66 -9.63
N ILE A 126 19.99 15.95 -9.66
CA ILE A 126 20.94 15.48 -10.66
C ILE A 126 21.76 14.36 -10.03
N VAL A 127 21.57 13.10 -10.45
CA VAL A 127 22.52 12.05 -10.08
C VAL A 127 23.73 12.15 -11.03
N PRO A 128 24.95 12.31 -10.53
CA PRO A 128 26.14 12.63 -11.33
C PRO A 128 26.68 11.45 -12.17
N MET A 129 25.92 10.36 -12.33
CA MET A 129 26.38 9.09 -12.92
C MET A 129 25.75 8.79 -14.28
N GLY A 130 26.56 8.28 -15.22
CA GLY A 130 26.11 7.88 -16.56
C GLY A 130 25.11 6.71 -16.56
N LEU A 131 24.30 6.61 -17.62
CA LEU A 131 23.29 5.54 -17.84
C LEU A 131 23.77 4.11 -17.56
N PRO A 132 24.96 3.66 -18.01
CA PRO A 132 25.40 2.28 -17.76
C PRO A 132 25.73 2.04 -16.28
N TRP A 133 26.32 3.01 -15.59
CA TRP A 133 26.66 2.88 -14.17
C TRP A 133 25.42 2.80 -13.29
N LEU A 134 24.40 3.60 -13.62
CA LEU A 134 23.12 3.58 -12.94
C LEU A 134 22.41 2.22 -13.09
N GLY A 135 22.51 1.62 -14.28
CA GLY A 135 22.03 0.26 -14.52
C GLY A 135 22.67 -0.75 -13.58
N ILE A 136 24.01 -0.73 -13.47
CA ILE A 136 24.76 -1.63 -12.57
C ILE A 136 24.36 -1.41 -11.11
N MET A 137 24.28 -0.15 -10.68
CA MET A 137 23.89 0.19 -9.31
C MET A 137 22.47 -0.25 -8.96
N CYS A 138 21.52 -0.21 -9.91
CA CYS A 138 20.18 -0.75 -9.72
C CYS A 138 20.13 -2.27 -9.78
N LEU A 139 21.03 -2.91 -10.52
CA LEU A 139 21.05 -4.36 -10.71
C LEU A 139 21.51 -5.09 -9.45
N ILE A 140 22.40 -4.51 -8.65
CA ILE A 140 22.87 -5.07 -7.37
C ILE A 140 21.70 -5.29 -6.37
N PRO A 141 20.92 -4.27 -5.97
CA PRO A 141 19.77 -4.45 -5.09
C PRO A 141 18.67 -5.28 -5.76
N SER A 142 18.45 -5.11 -7.07
CA SER A 142 17.45 -5.91 -7.80
C SER A 142 17.78 -7.42 -7.78
N GLY A 143 19.06 -7.78 -7.92
CA GLY A 143 19.50 -9.18 -7.86
C GLY A 143 19.26 -9.80 -6.49
N PHE A 144 19.53 -9.05 -5.41
CA PHE A 144 19.21 -9.49 -4.05
C PHE A 144 17.71 -9.67 -3.83
N LEU A 145 16.88 -8.74 -4.31
CA LEU A 145 15.41 -8.86 -4.23
C LEU A 145 14.90 -10.09 -4.99
N LEU A 146 15.41 -10.34 -6.19
CA LEU A 146 15.05 -11.54 -6.97
C LEU A 146 15.45 -12.84 -6.26
N TYR A 147 16.58 -12.85 -5.54
CA TYR A 147 16.97 -13.98 -4.72
C TYR A 147 15.98 -14.23 -3.56
N VAL A 148 15.58 -13.18 -2.85
CA VAL A 148 14.58 -13.29 -1.76
C VAL A 148 13.23 -13.76 -2.33
N MET A 149 12.83 -13.26 -3.49
CA MET A 149 11.61 -13.70 -4.18
C MET A 149 11.68 -15.17 -4.59
N ALA A 150 12.83 -15.66 -5.08
CA ALA A 150 13.00 -17.06 -5.48
C ALA A 150 12.83 -18.05 -4.32
N MET A 151 13.09 -17.63 -3.08
CA MET A 151 12.91 -18.43 -1.87
C MET A 151 11.47 -18.46 -1.35
N ALA A 152 10.56 -17.67 -1.93
CA ALA A 152 9.17 -17.59 -1.48
C ALA A 152 8.38 -18.88 -1.78
N THR A 153 7.38 -19.15 -0.94
CA THR A 153 6.54 -20.35 -1.04
C THR A 153 5.56 -20.27 -2.21
N LYS A 154 5.08 -21.43 -2.71
CA LYS A 154 4.10 -21.47 -3.82
C LYS A 154 2.80 -20.74 -3.49
N THR A 155 2.36 -20.78 -2.23
CA THR A 155 1.19 -20.07 -1.71
C THR A 155 1.34 -18.56 -1.89
N VAL A 156 2.50 -18.02 -1.53
CA VAL A 156 2.85 -16.60 -1.67
C VAL A 156 2.83 -16.16 -3.13
N TYR A 157 3.43 -16.94 -4.04
CA TYR A 157 3.40 -16.65 -5.48
C TYR A 157 1.97 -16.60 -6.04
N LEU A 158 1.11 -17.54 -5.64
CA LEU A 158 -0.29 -17.56 -6.09
C LEU A 158 -1.08 -16.35 -5.60
N VAL A 159 -0.93 -16.00 -4.32
CA VAL A 159 -1.60 -14.85 -3.71
C VAL A 159 -1.14 -13.55 -4.35
N ALA A 160 0.17 -13.39 -4.56
CA ALA A 160 0.74 -12.22 -5.21
C ALA A 160 0.26 -12.09 -6.67
N ALA A 161 0.22 -13.19 -7.42
CA ALA A 161 -0.29 -13.19 -8.79
C ALA A 161 -1.77 -12.79 -8.86
N LEU A 162 -2.61 -13.36 -7.98
CA LEU A 162 -4.03 -13.00 -7.87
C LEU A 162 -4.22 -11.51 -7.56
N LEU A 163 -3.51 -10.99 -6.55
CA LEU A 163 -3.60 -9.58 -6.17
C LEU A 163 -3.14 -8.64 -7.28
N THR A 164 -2.09 -9.01 -8.01
CA THR A 164 -1.60 -8.24 -9.16
C THR A 164 -2.63 -8.23 -10.29
N LEU A 165 -3.26 -9.37 -10.59
CA LEU A 165 -4.33 -9.47 -11.58
C LEU A 165 -5.56 -8.65 -11.18
N VAL A 166 -5.96 -8.69 -9.90
CA VAL A 166 -7.04 -7.87 -9.36
C VAL A 166 -6.72 -6.38 -9.50
N GLY A 167 -5.49 -5.96 -9.21
CA GLY A 167 -5.04 -4.59 -9.41
C GLY A 167 -5.10 -4.14 -10.87
N ILE A 168 -4.66 -4.99 -11.80
CA ILE A 168 -4.75 -4.73 -13.25
C ILE A 168 -6.23 -4.64 -13.68
N ALA A 169 -7.06 -5.58 -13.24
CA ALA A 169 -8.49 -5.58 -13.53
C ALA A 169 -9.17 -4.31 -12.99
N TRP A 170 -8.82 -3.89 -11.78
CA TRP A 170 -9.31 -2.64 -11.18
C TRP A 170 -8.86 -1.41 -11.96
N TYR A 171 -7.61 -1.37 -12.41
CA TYR A 171 -7.12 -0.30 -13.28
C TYR A 171 -7.91 -0.22 -14.59
N PHE A 172 -8.15 -1.35 -15.25
CA PHE A 172 -8.99 -1.41 -16.45
C PHE A 172 -10.44 -1.01 -16.15
N LEU A 173 -10.99 -1.43 -15.02
CA LEU A 173 -12.33 -1.06 -14.58
C LEU A 173 -12.43 0.46 -14.36
N MET A 174 -11.46 1.08 -13.69
CA MET A 174 -11.40 2.54 -13.54
C MET A 174 -11.24 3.23 -14.89
N HIS A 175 -10.42 2.70 -15.79
CA HIS A 175 -10.27 3.24 -17.14
C HIS A 175 -11.57 3.14 -17.95
N PHE A 176 -12.32 2.04 -17.79
CA PHE A 176 -13.62 1.84 -18.39
C PHE A 176 -14.70 2.76 -17.79
N CYS A 177 -14.72 2.94 -16.47
CA CYS A 177 -15.58 3.91 -15.79
C CYS A 177 -15.28 5.35 -16.21
N LYS A 178 -14.01 5.69 -16.47
CA LYS A 178 -13.60 6.97 -17.04
C LYS A 178 -14.12 7.15 -18.48
N SER A 179 -14.05 6.11 -19.31
CA SER A 179 -14.59 6.11 -20.68
C SER A 179 -16.12 6.28 -20.73
N LYS A 180 -16.82 5.84 -19.68
CA LYS A 180 -18.28 5.92 -19.55
C LYS A 180 -18.80 7.22 -18.88
N MET A 181 -17.95 8.22 -18.61
CA MET A 181 -18.35 9.53 -18.04
C MET A 181 -19.16 9.42 -16.73
N TRP A 182 -18.79 8.51 -15.82
CA TRP A 182 -19.51 8.35 -14.53
C TRP A 182 -18.88 9.12 -13.37
N LEU A 183 -17.63 9.55 -13.51
CA LEU A 183 -16.88 10.31 -12.51
C LEU A 183 -16.22 11.51 -13.21
N GLU A 184 -16.86 12.67 -13.11
CA GLU A 184 -16.23 13.97 -13.41
C GLU A 184 -15.13 14.18 -12.36
N PHE A 185 -13.88 13.88 -12.73
CA PHE A 185 -12.74 14.32 -11.94
C PHE A 185 -12.65 15.83 -12.12
N ASN A 186 -13.14 16.56 -11.14
CA ASN A 186 -12.99 18.01 -11.08
C ASN A 186 -11.48 18.30 -11.12
N ASN A 187 -11.00 18.98 -12.17
CA ASN A 187 -9.61 19.39 -12.34
C ASN A 187 -9.24 20.44 -11.28
N VAL A 188 -9.11 20.03 -10.02
CA VAL A 188 -8.66 20.89 -8.92
C VAL A 188 -7.16 21.18 -9.05
N GLY A 189 -6.39 20.27 -9.68
CA GLY A 189 -4.95 20.44 -9.88
C GLY A 189 -4.56 21.55 -10.86
N GLU A 190 -5.43 21.87 -11.83
CA GLU A 190 -5.17 22.92 -12.83
C GLU A 190 -5.46 24.33 -12.26
N LYS A 191 -6.33 24.43 -11.24
CA LYS A 191 -6.72 25.71 -10.62
C LYS A 191 -5.72 26.29 -9.61
N LEU A 192 -4.74 25.50 -9.17
CA LEU A 192 -3.72 25.98 -8.22
C LEU A 192 -2.54 26.64 -8.94
N GLU A 193 -2.23 26.24 -10.18
CA GLU A 193 -1.13 26.82 -10.96
C GLU A 193 -1.44 28.26 -11.42
N ASP A 194 -2.71 28.57 -11.69
CA ASP A 194 -3.14 29.93 -12.07
C ASP A 194 -3.24 30.89 -10.88
N GLN A 195 -3.37 30.39 -9.65
CA GLN A 195 -3.61 31.23 -8.46
C GLN A 195 -2.33 31.70 -7.77
N ASP A 196 -1.19 31.06 -8.04
CA ASP A 196 0.13 31.48 -7.56
C ASP A 196 0.83 32.48 -8.52
N LEU A 197 0.17 32.83 -9.63
CA LEU A 197 0.67 33.68 -10.71
C LEU A 197 -0.03 35.05 -10.84
N GLU A 198 -0.92 35.40 -9.89
CA GLU A 198 -1.50 36.75 -9.74
C GLU A 198 -0.97 37.51 -8.51
#